data_AF-Q9ZPG2-F1
#
_entry.id   AF-Q9ZPG2-F1
#
_cell.length_a   1.000
_cell.length_b   1.000
_cell.length_c   1.000
_cell.angle_alpha   90.00
_cell.angle_beta   90.00
_cell.angle_gamma   90.00
#
_symmetry.space_group_name_H-M   'P 1'
#
loop_
_entity.id
_entity.type
_entity.pdbx_description
1 polymer ?
#
loop_
_entity_poly.entity_id
_entity_poly.type
_entity_poly.pdbx_seq_one_letter_code
_entity_poly.pdbx_strand_id
1 'polypeptide(L)'
;MFNSYPNLLVLAIALALSFSVPLKAQDQPQDYFNAHNRARVSVGVSPLMWSQTLTAYAQAYAEKRRDCGLFLSGGPYGETIKADIIDFSAEEFVSTFLNQKSDYDYTTNTCRAGKSCDGYKQVLFRKSVFLGCAKVKCNNGGFLAICSYDPSVILSERPF
;
A
#
# COMPACT_ATOMS: atom_id res chain seq x y z
N MET A 1 13.91 62.06 13.36
CA MET A 1 14.33 60.65 13.55
C MET A 1 13.11 59.83 13.95
N PHE A 2 12.45 59.19 13.00
CA PHE A 2 11.43 58.17 13.29
C PHE A 2 11.85 56.91 12.53
N ASN A 3 12.26 55.90 13.30
CA ASN A 3 12.89 54.69 12.79
C ASN A 3 11.78 53.71 12.34
N SER A 4 11.41 53.72 11.06
CA SER A 4 10.35 52.86 10.49
C SER A 4 10.77 51.39 10.25
N TYR A 5 11.95 51.00 10.72
CA TYR A 5 12.51 49.66 10.55
C TYR A 5 11.82 48.51 11.30
N PRO A 6 11.23 48.66 12.51
CA PRO A 6 10.74 47.50 13.26
C PRO A 6 9.52 46.85 12.59
N ASN A 7 8.65 47.62 11.94
CA ASN A 7 7.44 47.07 11.30
C ASN A 7 7.75 46.22 10.07
N LEU A 8 8.78 46.59 9.28
CA LEU A 8 9.22 45.80 8.13
C LEU A 8 9.88 44.48 8.55
N LEU A 9 10.65 44.48 9.64
CA LEU A 9 11.28 43.28 10.19
C LEU A 9 10.24 42.28 10.71
N VAL A 10 9.20 42.74 11.40
CA VAL A 10 8.13 41.87 11.92
C VAL A 10 7.33 41.24 10.77
N LEU A 11 7.04 42.00 9.70
CA LEU A 11 6.38 41.47 8.50
C LEU A 11 7.24 40.41 7.78
N ALA A 12 8.55 40.61 7.70
CA ALA A 12 9.46 39.65 7.08
C ALA A 12 9.53 38.31 7.85
N ILE A 13 9.52 38.37 9.19
CA ILE A 13 9.53 37.15 10.04
C ILE A 13 8.19 36.38 9.93
N ALA A 14 7.06 37.10 9.86
CA ALA A 14 5.75 36.46 9.71
C ALA A 14 5.57 35.76 8.34
N LEU A 15 6.14 36.32 7.26
CA LEU A 15 6.14 35.68 5.94
C LEU A 15 7.06 34.46 5.88
N ALA A 16 8.21 34.48 6.58
CA ALA A 16 9.16 33.36 6.59
C ALA A 16 8.63 32.09 7.29
N LEU A 17 7.65 32.21 8.19
CA LEU A 17 7.07 31.06 8.90
C LEU A 17 5.95 30.34 8.13
N SER A 18 5.59 30.79 6.92
CA SER A 18 4.37 30.33 6.23
C SER A 18 4.53 29.17 5.22
N PHE A 19 5.71 28.62 4.97
CA PHE A 19 5.87 27.56 3.94
C PHE A 19 6.74 26.36 4.35
N SER A 20 6.53 25.82 5.55
CA SER A 20 7.01 24.48 5.87
C SER A 20 6.02 23.75 6.77
N VAL A 21 4.73 23.76 6.43
CA VAL A 21 3.88 22.65 6.84
C VAL A 21 4.33 21.48 5.94
N PRO A 22 4.95 20.42 6.48
CA PRO A 22 5.07 19.20 5.69
C PRO A 22 3.63 18.77 5.41
N LEU A 23 3.12 19.04 4.21
CA LEU A 23 2.04 18.22 3.67
C LEU A 23 2.52 16.80 3.91
N LYS A 24 1.77 16.00 4.68
CA LYS A 24 1.96 14.56 4.65
C LYS A 24 1.94 14.21 3.18
N ALA A 25 3.10 13.90 2.61
CA ALA A 25 3.19 13.54 1.21
C ALA A 25 2.22 12.37 1.05
N GLN A 26 1.24 12.49 0.15
CA GLN A 26 0.38 11.35 -0.15
C GLN A 26 1.29 10.18 -0.53
N ASP A 27 0.95 8.97 -0.07
CA ASP A 27 1.71 7.77 -0.43
C ASP A 27 1.89 7.75 -1.96
N GLN A 28 3.14 7.66 -2.39
CA GLN A 28 3.43 7.46 -3.79
C GLN A 28 3.28 5.98 -4.12
N PRO A 29 2.92 5.62 -5.37
CA PRO A 29 2.90 4.22 -5.80
C PRO A 29 4.24 3.50 -5.51
N GLN A 30 5.35 4.25 -5.53
CA GLN A 30 6.69 3.77 -5.19
C GLN A 30 6.83 3.29 -3.72
N ASP A 31 6.06 3.86 -2.78
CA ASP A 31 6.13 3.47 -1.37
C ASP A 31 5.60 2.04 -1.17
N TYR A 32 4.52 1.69 -1.87
CA TYR A 32 4.03 0.31 -1.94
C TYR A 32 5.09 -0.63 -2.49
N PHE A 33 5.69 -0.27 -3.62
CA PHE A 33 6.73 -1.09 -4.26
C PHE A 33 7.92 -1.35 -3.34
N ASN A 34 8.40 -0.30 -2.67
CA ASN A 34 9.53 -0.39 -1.74
C ASN A 34 9.19 -1.28 -0.53
N ALA A 35 8.00 -1.13 0.06
CA ALA A 35 7.54 -1.93 1.19
C ALA A 35 7.45 -3.43 0.84
N HIS A 36 6.89 -3.77 -0.33
CA HIS A 36 6.85 -5.16 -0.81
C HIS A 36 8.25 -5.74 -1.00
N ASN A 37 9.14 -5.00 -1.65
CA ASN A 37 10.46 -5.51 -1.97
C ASN A 37 11.36 -5.67 -0.73
N ARG A 38 11.24 -4.80 0.27
CA ARG A 38 11.91 -5.04 1.57
C ARG A 38 11.40 -6.32 2.22
N ALA A 39 10.10 -6.58 2.19
CA ALA A 39 9.53 -7.80 2.75
C ALA A 39 10.04 -9.05 2.01
N ARG A 40 10.02 -9.05 0.68
CA ARG A 40 10.47 -10.18 -0.15
C ARG A 40 11.96 -10.47 0.01
N VAL A 41 12.80 -9.44 0.02
CA VAL A 41 14.25 -9.59 0.26
C VAL A 41 14.53 -10.19 1.65
N SER A 42 13.75 -9.81 2.67
CA SER A 42 13.95 -10.34 4.04
C SER A 42 13.71 -11.85 4.18
N VAL A 43 13.02 -12.47 3.23
CA VAL A 43 12.78 -13.93 3.17
C VAL A 43 13.50 -14.62 1.99
N GLY A 44 14.42 -13.93 1.31
CA GLY A 44 15.19 -14.50 0.21
C GLY A 44 14.40 -14.71 -1.09
N VAL A 45 13.30 -13.98 -1.28
CA VAL A 45 12.52 -13.96 -2.53
C VAL A 45 12.94 -12.78 -3.39
N SER A 46 13.04 -13.00 -4.71
CA SER A 46 13.39 -11.97 -5.68
C SER A 46 12.45 -10.75 -5.62
N PRO A 47 12.96 -9.52 -5.73
CA PRO A 47 12.13 -8.33 -5.77
C PRO A 47 11.18 -8.36 -6.99
N LEU A 48 10.01 -7.75 -6.82
CA LEU A 48 9.05 -7.48 -7.87
C LEU A 48 9.56 -6.37 -8.79
N MET A 49 9.02 -6.32 -10.00
CA MET A 49 9.13 -5.22 -10.94
C MET A 49 7.85 -4.39 -10.95
N TRP A 50 7.97 -3.07 -11.00
CA TRP A 50 6.81 -2.19 -11.11
C TRP A 50 6.18 -2.32 -12.49
N SER A 51 4.85 -2.43 -12.55
CA SER A 51 4.09 -2.52 -13.80
C SER A 51 3.01 -1.44 -13.85
N GLN A 52 3.13 -0.52 -14.81
CA GLN A 52 2.12 0.50 -15.03
C GLN A 52 0.78 -0.10 -15.51
N THR A 53 0.80 -1.25 -16.18
CA THR A 53 -0.41 -1.98 -16.57
C THR A 53 -1.17 -2.47 -15.33
N LEU A 54 -0.48 -3.08 -14.37
CA LEU A 54 -1.10 -3.52 -13.11
C LEU A 54 -1.53 -2.32 -12.25
N THR A 55 -0.80 -1.21 -12.28
CA THR A 55 -1.19 0.04 -11.60
C THR A 55 -2.48 0.61 -12.17
N ALA A 56 -2.61 0.66 -13.50
CA ALA A 56 -3.83 1.10 -14.17
C ALA A 56 -5.01 0.16 -13.86
N TYR A 57 -4.76 -1.16 -13.83
CA TYR A 57 -5.75 -2.16 -13.44
C TYR A 57 -6.24 -1.96 -11.99
N ALA A 58 -5.29 -1.85 -11.05
CA ALA A 58 -5.56 -1.58 -9.64
C ALA A 58 -6.33 -0.27 -9.45
N GLN A 59 -5.94 0.80 -10.15
CA GLN A 59 -6.63 2.09 -10.11
C GLN A 59 -8.07 1.97 -10.62
N ALA A 60 -8.28 1.37 -11.79
CA ALA A 60 -9.62 1.20 -12.35
C ALA A 60 -10.55 0.43 -11.41
N TYR A 61 -10.02 -0.61 -10.76
CA TYR A 61 -10.81 -1.38 -9.79
C TYR A 61 -11.06 -0.62 -8.49
N ALA A 62 -10.06 0.09 -7.94
CA ALA A 62 -10.23 0.93 -6.76
C ALA A 62 -11.29 2.03 -6.99
N GLU A 63 -11.29 2.66 -8.17
CA GLU A 63 -12.29 3.64 -8.59
C GLU A 63 -13.71 3.06 -8.61
N LYS A 64 -13.86 1.81 -9.07
CA LYS A 64 -15.14 1.07 -9.01
C LYS A 64 -15.58 0.76 -7.57
N ARG A 65 -14.63 0.62 -6.64
CA ARG A 65 -14.83 0.27 -5.23
C ARG A 65 -14.75 1.47 -4.29
N ARG A 66 -15.19 2.67 -4.73
CA ARG A 66 -15.35 3.84 -3.85
C ARG A 66 -16.40 3.63 -2.74
N ASP A 67 -17.09 2.50 -2.71
CA ASP A 67 -17.90 2.05 -1.57
C ASP A 67 -17.07 1.44 -0.42
N CYS A 68 -15.73 1.35 -0.57
CA CYS A 68 -14.79 0.82 0.44
C CYS A 68 -14.98 -0.67 0.78
N GLY A 69 -15.72 -1.45 -0.02
CA GLY A 69 -15.89 -2.87 0.27
C GLY A 69 -14.69 -3.72 -0.16
N LEU A 70 -14.36 -4.70 0.67
CA LEU A 70 -13.17 -5.57 0.57
C LEU A 70 -13.39 -6.79 -0.33
N PHE A 71 -13.80 -6.55 -1.58
CA PHE A 71 -13.97 -7.62 -2.57
C PHE A 71 -12.84 -7.57 -3.58
N LEU A 72 -12.21 -8.71 -3.85
CA LEU A 72 -11.27 -8.87 -4.95
C LEU A 72 -12.02 -8.81 -6.30
N SER A 73 -11.35 -8.39 -7.35
CA SER A 73 -11.95 -8.18 -8.68
C SER A 73 -12.37 -9.47 -9.36
N GLY A 74 -11.78 -10.61 -8.96
CA GLY A 74 -11.97 -11.90 -9.63
C GLY A 74 -11.32 -11.96 -11.02
N GLY A 75 -10.47 -10.98 -11.36
CA GLY A 75 -9.74 -10.95 -12.62
C GLY A 75 -8.51 -11.86 -12.65
N PRO A 76 -7.65 -11.70 -13.66
CA PRO A 76 -6.52 -12.62 -13.90
C PRO A 76 -5.34 -12.44 -12.94
N TYR A 77 -5.31 -11.32 -12.20
CA TYR A 77 -4.19 -10.96 -11.32
C TYR A 77 -4.44 -11.40 -9.88
N GLY A 78 -3.36 -11.66 -9.15
CA GLY A 78 -3.42 -11.75 -7.69
C GLY A 78 -3.72 -10.39 -7.11
N GLU A 79 -4.37 -10.33 -5.95
CA GLU A 79 -4.77 -9.06 -5.35
C GLU A 79 -4.68 -9.07 -3.82
N THR A 80 -4.28 -7.94 -3.25
CA THR A 80 -4.43 -7.65 -1.83
C THR A 80 -5.18 -6.33 -1.68
N ILE A 81 -6.18 -6.26 -0.79
CA ILE A 81 -7.05 -5.10 -0.62
C ILE A 81 -7.22 -4.74 0.85
N LYS A 82 -7.10 -3.46 1.18
CA LYS A 82 -7.36 -2.91 2.52
C LYS A 82 -8.21 -1.66 2.36
N ALA A 83 -9.17 -1.51 3.26
CA ALA A 83 -9.95 -0.29 3.40
C ALA A 83 -10.01 0.10 4.88
N ASP A 84 -10.16 1.39 5.15
CA ASP A 84 -10.23 1.94 6.50
C ASP A 84 -10.91 3.32 6.48
N ILE A 85 -11.48 3.74 7.60
CA ILE A 85 -12.04 5.09 7.73
C ILE A 85 -10.95 6.14 7.95
N ILE A 86 -9.83 5.74 8.56
CA ILE A 86 -8.65 6.57 8.76
C ILE A 86 -7.65 6.31 7.64
N ASP A 87 -7.01 7.37 7.15
CA ASP A 87 -5.96 7.24 6.15
C ASP A 87 -4.80 6.38 6.68
N PHE A 88 -4.23 5.51 5.83
CA PHE A 88 -3.15 4.60 6.18
C PHE A 88 -2.06 4.59 5.11
N SER A 89 -0.81 4.54 5.54
CA SER A 89 0.37 4.51 4.67
C SER A 89 0.48 3.24 3.83
N ALA A 90 1.32 3.28 2.80
CA ALA A 90 1.73 2.09 2.05
C ALA A 90 2.39 1.03 2.95
N GLU A 91 3.14 1.45 3.97
CA GLU A 91 3.73 0.55 4.97
C GLU A 91 2.67 -0.19 5.80
N GLU A 92 1.65 0.53 6.27
CA GLU A 92 0.54 -0.05 7.03
C GLU A 92 -0.29 -1.00 6.16
N PHE A 93 -0.48 -0.67 4.88
CA PHE A 93 -1.09 -1.57 3.91
C PHE A 93 -0.34 -2.90 3.81
N VAL A 94 0.97 -2.87 3.53
CA VAL A 94 1.77 -4.09 3.38
C VAL A 94 1.86 -4.86 4.70
N SER A 95 2.03 -4.14 5.81
CA SER A 95 2.08 -4.73 7.16
C SER A 95 0.81 -5.48 7.53
N THR A 96 -0.36 -5.02 7.06
CA THR A 96 -1.64 -5.72 7.27
C THR A 96 -1.58 -7.17 6.78
N PHE A 97 -0.98 -7.40 5.61
CA PHE A 97 -0.83 -8.75 5.04
C PHE A 97 0.37 -9.49 5.64
N LEU A 98 1.48 -8.80 5.90
CA LEU A 98 2.65 -9.43 6.55
C LEU A 98 2.33 -9.95 7.96
N ASN A 99 1.45 -9.29 8.70
CA ASN A 99 1.03 -9.71 10.04
C ASN A 99 0.22 -11.03 10.04
N GLN A 100 -0.34 -11.43 8.90
CA GLN A 100 -0.95 -12.77 8.75
C GLN A 100 0.10 -13.90 8.81
N LYS A 101 1.41 -13.58 8.87
CA LYS A 101 2.46 -14.56 9.21
C LYS A 101 2.13 -15.38 10.46
N SER A 102 1.53 -14.74 11.48
CA SER A 102 1.14 -15.41 12.73
C SER A 102 0.03 -16.45 12.54
N ASP A 103 -0.68 -16.39 11.41
CA ASP A 103 -1.71 -17.32 11.00
C ASP A 103 -1.22 -18.36 9.99
N TYR A 104 0.03 -18.29 9.50
CA TYR A 104 0.55 -19.18 8.47
C TYR A 104 1.52 -20.22 9.03
N ASP A 105 1.25 -21.50 8.78
CA ASP A 105 2.18 -22.60 9.04
C ASP A 105 2.93 -22.96 7.75
N TYR A 106 4.23 -22.68 7.73
CA TYR A 106 5.11 -22.98 6.61
C TYR A 106 5.24 -24.48 6.34
N THR A 107 5.30 -25.31 7.38
CA THR A 107 5.54 -26.76 7.25
C THR A 107 4.37 -27.41 6.53
N THR A 108 3.15 -27.10 6.97
CA THR A 108 1.92 -27.68 6.41
C THR A 108 1.35 -26.89 5.23
N ASN A 109 1.85 -25.66 4.98
CA ASN A 109 1.31 -24.71 4.01
C ASN A 109 -0.18 -24.38 4.25
N THR A 110 -0.58 -24.29 5.51
CA THR A 110 -1.97 -24.01 5.90
C THR A 110 -2.09 -22.71 6.68
N CYS A 111 -3.29 -22.15 6.70
CA CYS A 111 -3.64 -21.08 7.62
C CYS A 111 -4.25 -21.67 8.90
N ARG A 112 -4.06 -20.99 10.04
CA ARG A 112 -4.71 -21.30 11.31
C ARG A 112 -6.22 -21.40 11.10
N ALA A 113 -6.85 -22.37 11.74
CA ALA A 113 -8.29 -22.61 11.60
C ALA A 113 -9.11 -21.33 11.85
N GLY A 114 -10.00 -21.01 10.90
CA GLY A 114 -10.84 -19.80 10.95
C GLY A 114 -10.11 -18.49 10.64
N LYS A 115 -8.87 -18.54 10.16
CA LYS A 115 -8.06 -17.38 9.76
C LYS A 115 -7.64 -17.50 8.30
N SER A 116 -7.33 -16.37 7.67
CA SER A 116 -6.74 -16.31 6.33
C SER A 116 -5.31 -15.81 6.43
N CYS A 117 -4.45 -16.42 5.63
CA CYS A 117 -3.06 -16.05 5.43
C CYS A 117 -2.75 -15.84 3.94
N ASP A 118 -3.79 -15.71 3.11
CA ASP A 118 -3.68 -15.64 1.65
C ASP A 118 -2.97 -14.37 1.20
N GLY A 119 -3.18 -13.26 1.92
CA GLY A 119 -2.48 -12.00 1.68
C GLY A 119 -0.98 -12.10 1.98
N TYR A 120 -0.60 -12.74 3.10
CA TYR A 120 0.79 -13.04 3.40
C TYR A 120 1.45 -13.86 2.29
N LYS A 121 0.74 -14.90 1.83
CA LYS A 121 1.22 -15.75 0.74
C LYS A 121 1.35 -14.96 -0.56
N GLN A 122 0.41 -14.09 -0.89
CA GLN A 122 0.45 -13.27 -2.11
C GLN A 122 1.61 -12.27 -2.12
N VAL A 123 1.83 -11.52 -1.02
CA VAL A 123 2.93 -10.54 -0.92
C VAL A 123 4.28 -11.22 -1.15
N LEU A 124 4.46 -12.43 -0.60
CA LEU A 124 5.71 -13.15 -0.63
C LEU A 124 5.79 -14.22 -1.73
N PHE A 125 4.81 -14.31 -2.63
CA PHE A 125 4.77 -15.38 -3.64
C PHE A 125 5.94 -15.27 -4.61
N ARG A 126 6.85 -16.25 -4.58
CA ARG A 126 8.10 -16.29 -5.33
C ARG A 126 7.89 -16.19 -6.83
N LYS A 127 6.78 -16.72 -7.34
CA LYS A 127 6.48 -16.69 -8.78
C LYS A 127 5.88 -15.37 -9.26
N SER A 128 5.32 -14.52 -8.39
CA SER A 128 4.90 -13.17 -8.78
C SER A 128 6.13 -12.36 -9.20
N VAL A 129 6.04 -11.72 -10.36
CA VAL A 129 7.10 -10.91 -10.98
C VAL A 129 6.71 -9.44 -10.98
N PHE A 130 5.47 -9.12 -11.34
CA PHE A 130 5.02 -7.73 -11.48
C PHE A 130 4.09 -7.31 -10.34
N LEU A 131 4.17 -6.02 -10.00
CA LEU A 131 3.33 -5.34 -9.01
C LEU A 131 2.82 -4.01 -9.57
N GLY A 132 1.57 -3.69 -9.28
CA GLY A 132 1.04 -2.34 -9.40
C GLY A 132 0.00 -2.08 -8.32
N CYS A 133 0.00 -0.88 -7.76
CA CYS A 133 -0.85 -0.54 -6.63
C CYS A 133 -1.54 0.80 -6.83
N ALA A 134 -2.72 0.93 -6.24
CA ALA A 134 -3.52 2.14 -6.27
C ALA A 134 -4.21 2.36 -4.93
N LYS A 135 -4.49 3.63 -4.62
CA LYS A 135 -5.24 4.05 -3.44
C LYS A 135 -6.22 5.15 -3.82
N VAL A 136 -7.44 5.05 -3.33
CA VAL A 136 -8.52 6.02 -3.57
C VAL A 136 -9.19 6.42 -2.27
N LYS A 137 -9.80 7.61 -2.27
CA LYS A 137 -10.73 8.01 -1.24
C LYS A 137 -12.13 7.49 -1.57
N CYS A 138 -12.76 6.82 -0.61
CA CYS A 138 -14.11 6.30 -0.70
C CYS A 138 -15.16 7.38 -0.49
N ASN A 139 -16.40 7.09 -0.90
CA ASN A 139 -17.55 7.97 -0.78
C ASN A 139 -17.92 8.30 0.68
N ASN A 140 -17.62 7.38 1.61
CA ASN A 140 -17.79 7.59 3.05
C ASN A 140 -16.66 8.40 3.71
N GLY A 141 -15.71 8.91 2.92
CA GLY A 141 -14.55 9.66 3.41
C GLY A 141 -13.35 8.81 3.81
N GLY A 142 -13.50 7.48 3.90
CA GLY A 142 -12.42 6.53 4.15
C GLY A 142 -11.51 6.34 2.94
N PHE A 143 -10.61 5.38 3.04
CA PHE A 143 -9.58 5.08 2.03
C PHE A 143 -9.58 3.59 1.70
N LEU A 144 -9.37 3.27 0.43
CA LEU A 144 -9.19 1.90 -0.05
C LEU A 144 -7.93 1.86 -0.89
N ALA A 145 -7.06 0.89 -0.61
CA ALA A 145 -5.90 0.57 -1.42
C ALA A 145 -5.99 -0.87 -1.91
N ILE A 146 -5.51 -1.09 -3.12
CA ILE A 146 -5.40 -2.41 -3.73
C ILE A 146 -4.05 -2.52 -4.45
N CYS A 147 -3.41 -3.66 -4.33
CA CYS A 147 -2.25 -4.05 -5.12
C CYS A 147 -2.59 -5.27 -5.95
N SER A 148 -2.18 -5.27 -7.23
CA SER A 148 -2.32 -6.37 -8.16
C SER A 148 -0.95 -7.00 -8.45
N TYR A 149 -0.92 -8.32 -8.62
CA TYR A 149 0.30 -9.12 -8.78
C TYR A 149 0.16 -10.03 -10.01
N ASP A 150 1.24 -10.19 -10.77
CA ASP A 150 1.28 -11.11 -11.91
C ASP A 150 2.51 -12.04 -11.84
N PRO A 151 2.31 -13.37 -11.76
CA PRO A 151 1.04 -14.09 -11.58
C PRO A 151 0.44 -13.97 -10.17
N SER A 152 -0.83 -14.37 -10.06
CA SER A 152 -1.53 -14.61 -8.79
C SER A 152 -0.90 -15.75 -7.98
N VAL A 153 -1.05 -15.71 -6.66
CA VAL A 153 -0.62 -16.78 -5.76
C VAL A 153 -1.32 -18.11 -6.04
N ILE A 154 -0.55 -19.19 -6.12
CA ILE A 154 -1.09 -20.56 -6.11
C ILE A 154 -1.20 -20.99 -4.64
N LEU A 155 -2.42 -20.99 -4.09
CA LEU A 155 -2.62 -21.23 -2.65
C LEU A 155 -2.22 -22.64 -2.18
N SER A 156 -2.08 -23.62 -3.06
CA SER A 156 -1.55 -24.95 -2.71
C SER A 156 -0.01 -25.00 -2.61
N GLU A 157 0.69 -23.93 -3.01
CA GLU A 157 2.15 -23.83 -2.95
C GLU A 157 2.61 -22.97 -1.76
N ARG A 158 3.84 -23.20 -1.29
CA ARG A 158 4.47 -22.31 -0.31
C ARG A 158 4.90 -21.02 -1.02
N PRO A 159 4.78 -19.86 -0.36
CA PRO A 159 5.09 -18.58 -1.00
C PRO A 159 6.58 -18.40 -1.28
N PHE A 160 7.46 -18.96 -0.46
CA PHE A 160 8.92 -18.87 -0.60
C PHE A 160 9.60 -20.20 -0.31
#